data_AF-A0A7X2BXD6-F1
#
_entry.id   AF-A0A7X2BXD6-F1
#
_cell.length_a   1.000
_cell.length_b   1.000
_cell.length_c   1.000
_cell.angle_alpha   90.00
_cell.angle_beta   90.00
_cell.angle_gamma   90.00
#
_symmetry.space_group_name_H-M   'P 1'
#
loop_
_entity.id
_entity.type
_entity.pdbx_description
1 polymer ?
#
loop_
_entity_poly.entity_id
_entity_poly.type
_entity_poly.pdbx_seq_one_letter_code
_entity_poly.pdbx_strand_id
1 'polypeptide(L)'
;EFNMTAISYINELYGQEELKRLQRRDARFVNSAFTMTLLGAAVSDQLEDGRVLSGVGGQYNFVAQGHALHDARSIIILRSWRESGGEVNSNIVWEYGHCTIPRHLRDIVI
;
A
#
# COMPACT_ATOMS: atom_id res chain seq x y z
N GLU A 1 -11.08 -16.69 -19.91
CA GLU A 1 -11.98 -16.92 -18.76
C GLU A 1 -11.42 -16.18 -17.56
N PHE A 2 -12.25 -15.47 -16.80
CA PHE A 2 -11.81 -14.80 -15.56
C PHE A 2 -12.15 -15.71 -14.38
N ASN A 3 -11.14 -16.21 -13.67
CA ASN A 3 -11.32 -17.08 -12.52
C ASN A 3 -11.36 -16.25 -11.23
N MET A 4 -12.57 -15.89 -10.78
CA MET A 4 -12.75 -15.23 -9.49
C MET A 4 -12.64 -16.26 -8.37
N THR A 5 -11.76 -16.00 -7.41
CA THR A 5 -11.56 -16.84 -6.22
C THR A 5 -11.85 -16.05 -4.95
N ALA A 6 -11.93 -16.74 -3.81
CA ALA A 6 -12.10 -16.09 -2.51
C ALA A 6 -11.00 -15.05 -2.23
N ILE A 7 -11.36 -13.95 -1.56
CA ILE A 7 -10.41 -12.89 -1.18
C ILE A 7 -9.27 -13.42 -0.29
N SER A 8 -9.57 -14.40 0.57
CA SER A 8 -8.57 -15.08 1.41
C SER A 8 -7.51 -15.82 0.59
N TYR A 9 -7.84 -16.28 -0.61
CA TYR A 9 -6.87 -16.90 -1.50
C TYR A 9 -5.91 -15.86 -2.10
N ILE A 10 -6.44 -14.72 -2.52
CA ILE A 10 -5.68 -13.66 -3.20
C ILE A 10 -4.82 -12.87 -2.22
N ASN A 11 -5.41 -12.43 -1.11
CA ASN A 11 -4.76 -11.52 -0.16
C ASN A 11 -3.79 -12.25 0.77
N GLU A 12 -3.92 -13.56 0.99
CA GLU A 12 -2.97 -14.28 1.83
C GLU A 12 -1.87 -14.96 1.00
N LEU A 13 -0.65 -15.00 1.55
CA LEU A 13 0.38 -15.91 1.06
C LEU A 13 0.20 -17.31 1.65
N TYR A 14 -0.21 -17.40 2.92
CA TYR A 14 -0.37 -18.65 3.64
C TYR A 14 -1.56 -19.49 3.12
N GLY A 15 -1.58 -20.78 3.48
CA GLY A 15 -2.60 -21.78 3.11
C GLY A 15 -2.33 -22.53 1.80
N GLN A 16 -1.69 -21.90 0.81
CA GLN A 16 -1.19 -22.55 -0.42
C GLN A 16 0.15 -21.93 -0.84
N GLU A 17 1.00 -21.70 0.15
CA GLU A 17 2.19 -20.88 0.01
C GLU A 17 3.16 -21.42 -1.03
N GLU A 18 3.41 -22.73 -1.06
CA GLU A 18 4.31 -23.34 -2.03
C GLU A 18 3.89 -23.02 -3.48
N LEU A 19 2.63 -23.27 -3.81
CA LEU A 19 2.09 -22.96 -5.13
C LEU A 19 2.12 -21.45 -5.42
N LYS A 20 1.70 -20.62 -4.46
CA LYS A 20 1.68 -19.17 -4.60
C LYS A 20 3.09 -18.60 -4.82
N ARG A 21 4.12 -19.12 -4.15
CA ARG A 21 5.53 -18.74 -4.36
C ARG A 21 6.01 -19.11 -5.76
N LEU A 22 5.67 -20.30 -6.23
CA LEU A 22 6.02 -20.75 -7.58
C LEU A 22 5.33 -19.93 -8.68
N GLN A 23 4.12 -19.43 -8.41
CA GLN A 23 3.31 -18.65 -9.36
C GLN A 23 3.60 -17.15 -9.32
N ARG A 24 3.91 -16.57 -8.16
CA ARG A 24 4.08 -15.12 -7.95
C ARG A 24 5.55 -14.70 -8.02
N ARG A 25 6.29 -15.19 -9.02
CA ARG A 25 7.69 -14.80 -9.25
C ARG A 25 7.74 -13.35 -9.68
N ASP A 26 8.72 -12.61 -9.15
CA ASP A 26 8.95 -11.21 -9.51
C ASP A 26 7.70 -10.32 -9.36
N ALA A 27 6.81 -10.64 -8.41
CA ALA A 27 5.55 -9.93 -8.23
C ALA A 27 5.78 -8.44 -7.91
N ARG A 28 4.93 -7.56 -8.46
CA ARG A 28 4.95 -6.12 -8.19
C ARG A 28 3.58 -5.71 -7.66
N PHE A 29 3.52 -5.44 -6.37
CA PHE A 29 2.30 -5.04 -5.69
C PHE A 29 2.21 -3.53 -5.64
N VAL A 30 1.46 -2.95 -6.58
CA VAL A 30 1.32 -1.50 -6.72
C VAL A 30 0.05 -1.04 -6.01
N ASN A 31 0.20 -0.11 -5.07
CA ASN A 31 -0.90 0.53 -4.34
C ASN A 31 -0.74 2.04 -4.37
N SER A 32 -1.83 2.78 -4.25
CA SER A 32 -1.81 4.24 -4.12
C SER A 32 -1.89 4.69 -2.67
N ALA A 33 -1.26 5.83 -2.38
CA ALA A 33 -1.46 6.60 -1.16
C ALA A 33 -1.78 8.06 -1.55
N PHE A 34 -2.44 8.81 -0.68
CA PHE A 34 -2.66 10.24 -0.90
C PHE A 34 -1.64 11.10 -0.13
N THR A 35 -1.02 10.55 0.92
CA THR A 35 0.01 11.21 1.72
C THR A 35 1.09 10.20 2.13
N MET A 36 2.33 10.65 2.21
CA MET A 36 3.47 9.93 2.77
C MET A 36 4.21 10.83 3.75
N THR A 37 4.63 10.31 4.89
CA THR A 37 5.53 11.05 5.78
C THR A 37 6.97 10.96 5.29
N LEU A 38 7.81 11.97 5.58
CA LEU A 38 9.24 11.94 5.27
C LEU A 38 9.98 10.79 5.98
N LEU A 39 9.40 10.26 7.06
CA LEU A 39 9.88 9.07 7.76
C LEU A 39 9.42 7.75 7.10
N GLY A 40 8.63 7.83 6.02
CA GLY A 40 8.28 6.70 5.17
C GLY A 40 6.96 5.99 5.51
N ALA A 41 6.09 6.58 6.35
CA ALA A 41 4.77 6.02 6.62
C ALA A 41 3.76 6.49 5.55
N ALA A 42 2.99 5.57 4.98
CA ALA A 42 1.98 5.91 3.97
C ALA A 42 0.59 5.99 4.57
N VAL A 43 -0.24 6.87 4.00
CA VAL A 43 -1.63 7.11 4.39
C VAL A 43 -2.53 7.03 3.16
N SER A 44 -3.55 6.19 3.24
CA SER A 44 -4.45 5.90 2.10
C SER A 44 -5.93 5.83 2.47
N ASP A 45 -6.31 5.73 3.75
CA ASP A 45 -7.69 5.45 4.15
C ASP A 45 -8.39 6.57 4.97
N GLN A 46 -7.66 7.38 5.73
CA GLN A 46 -8.25 8.35 6.66
C GLN A 46 -7.54 9.72 6.66
N LEU A 47 -8.33 10.81 6.72
CA LEU A 47 -7.84 12.18 6.90
C LEU A 47 -7.52 12.48 8.37
N GLU A 48 -6.62 13.44 8.62
CA GLU A 48 -6.18 13.83 9.99
C GLU A 48 -7.32 14.09 10.98
N ASP A 49 -8.45 14.62 10.50
CA ASP A 49 -9.65 14.88 11.31
C ASP A 49 -10.53 13.65 11.57
N GLY A 50 -10.04 12.46 11.22
CA GLY A 50 -10.71 11.18 11.43
C GLY A 50 -11.71 10.80 10.33
N ARG A 51 -11.95 11.66 9.33
CA ARG A 51 -12.84 11.31 8.21
C ARG A 51 -12.26 10.16 7.39
N VAL A 52 -13.03 9.09 7.26
CA VAL A 52 -12.68 7.93 6.44
C VAL A 52 -12.94 8.25 4.97
N LEU A 53 -11.92 8.13 4.14
CA LEU A 53 -12.00 8.29 2.68
C LEU A 53 -12.25 6.96 1.99
N SER A 54 -11.61 5.90 2.48
CA SER A 54 -11.72 4.54 1.95
C SER A 54 -11.43 3.51 3.05
N GLY A 55 -11.62 2.23 2.75
CA GLY A 55 -11.07 1.18 3.60
C GLY A 55 -9.59 0.92 3.25
N VAL A 56 -8.83 0.41 4.21
CA VAL A 56 -7.46 -0.13 3.98
C VAL A 56 -7.49 -1.27 2.96
N GLY A 57 -8.55 -2.09 3.00
CA GLY A 57 -8.72 -3.24 2.12
C GLY A 57 -7.56 -4.24 2.24
N GLY A 58 -7.03 -4.69 1.10
CA GLY A 58 -5.91 -5.63 1.02
C GLY A 58 -4.53 -4.98 0.91
N GLN A 59 -4.42 -3.65 1.06
CA GLN A 59 -3.15 -2.95 0.81
C GLN A 59 -2.03 -3.48 1.68
N TYR A 60 -2.28 -3.62 2.99
CA TYR A 60 -1.33 -4.21 3.93
C TYR A 60 -0.93 -5.63 3.51
N ASN A 61 -1.91 -6.45 3.12
CA ASN A 61 -1.65 -7.83 2.73
C ASN A 61 -0.65 -7.92 1.57
N PHE A 62 -0.81 -7.09 0.55
CA PHE A 62 0.10 -7.09 -0.60
C PHE A 62 1.47 -6.48 -0.29
N VAL A 63 1.55 -5.51 0.63
CA VAL A 63 2.83 -5.03 1.17
C VAL A 63 3.56 -6.18 1.87
N ALA A 64 2.89 -6.90 2.77
CA ALA A 64 3.46 -8.04 3.47
C ALA A 64 3.91 -9.15 2.52
N GLN A 65 3.12 -9.45 1.48
CA GLN A 65 3.50 -10.40 0.45
C GLN A 65 4.73 -9.96 -0.35
N GLY A 66 4.85 -8.66 -0.66
CA GLY A 66 6.02 -8.09 -1.34
C GLY A 66 7.31 -8.35 -0.57
N HIS A 67 7.28 -8.29 0.77
CA HIS A 67 8.43 -8.61 1.61
C HIS A 67 8.69 -10.11 1.76
N ALA A 68 7.64 -10.93 1.69
CA ALA A 68 7.75 -12.37 1.93
C ALA A 68 8.16 -13.19 0.70
N LEU A 69 7.86 -12.70 -0.51
CA LEU A 69 8.12 -13.39 -1.78
C LEU A 69 9.51 -13.01 -2.32
N HIS A 70 10.25 -14.01 -2.82
CA HIS A 70 11.56 -13.81 -3.42
C HIS A 70 11.46 -12.87 -4.63
N ASP A 71 12.32 -11.85 -4.67
CA ASP A 71 12.38 -10.79 -5.69
C ASP A 71 11.08 -10.03 -5.94
N ALA A 72 10.06 -10.18 -5.08
CA ALA A 72 8.86 -9.37 -5.15
C ALA A 72 9.12 -7.95 -4.61
N ARG A 73 8.24 -7.01 -5.00
CA ARG A 73 8.29 -5.62 -4.50
C ARG A 73 6.92 -5.11 -4.16
N SER A 74 6.87 -4.29 -3.11
CA SER A 74 5.74 -3.43 -2.80
C SER A 74 6.05 -2.00 -3.25
N ILE A 75 5.14 -1.43 -4.03
CA ILE A 75 5.29 -0.10 -4.63
C ILE A 75 4.11 0.75 -4.18
N ILE A 76 4.40 1.85 -3.49
CA ILE A 76 3.41 2.86 -3.14
C ILE A 76 3.59 4.05 -4.07
N ILE A 77 2.54 4.38 -4.82
CA ILE A 77 2.54 5.52 -5.73
C ILE A 77 1.71 6.67 -5.15
N LEU A 78 2.21 7.91 -5.25
CA LEU A 78 1.46 9.11 -4.89
C LEU A 78 1.88 10.32 -5.74
N ARG A 79 0.95 11.26 -5.91
CA ARG A 79 1.35 12.59 -6.42
C ARG A 79 2.20 13.28 -5.37
N SER A 80 3.27 13.96 -5.76
CA SER A 80 4.12 14.69 -4.81
C SER A 80 3.44 15.92 -4.19
N TRP A 81 2.41 16.46 -4.85
CA TRP A 81 1.65 17.62 -4.41
C TRP A 81 0.17 17.54 -4.81
N ARG A 82 -0.64 18.42 -4.24
CA ARG A 82 -2.04 18.65 -4.62
C ARG A 82 -2.40 20.13 -4.45
N GLU A 83 -3.48 20.54 -5.11
CA GLU A 83 -4.11 21.84 -4.90
C GLU A 83 -5.53 21.65 -4.37
N SER A 84 -5.93 22.44 -3.38
CA SER A 84 -7.30 22.48 -2.89
C SER A 84 -7.64 23.90 -2.44
N GLY A 85 -8.77 24.44 -2.89
CA GLY A 85 -9.18 25.80 -2.52
C GLY A 85 -8.21 26.90 -2.97
N GLY A 86 -7.40 26.65 -4.01
CA GLY A 86 -6.34 27.56 -4.46
C GLY A 86 -5.02 27.44 -3.70
N GLU A 87 -4.95 26.54 -2.71
CA GLU A 87 -3.73 26.32 -1.93
C GLU A 87 -2.97 25.07 -2.41
N VAL A 88 -1.71 25.27 -2.79
CA VAL A 88 -0.79 24.21 -3.18
C VAL A 88 -0.12 23.62 -1.95
N ASN A 89 -0.25 22.30 -1.79
CA ASN A 89 0.26 21.57 -0.64
C ASN A 89 1.07 20.33 -1.09
N SER A 90 2.13 20.01 -0.35
CA SER A 90 2.87 18.76 -0.53
C SER A 90 2.06 17.58 0.00
N ASN A 91 2.09 16.45 -0.70
CA ASN A 91 1.60 15.17 -0.15
C ASN A 91 2.71 14.41 0.58
N ILE A 92 3.94 14.93 0.55
CA ILE A 92 5.05 14.46 1.36
C ILE A 92 5.17 15.40 2.56
N VAL A 93 4.81 14.90 3.75
CA VAL A 93 4.66 15.70 4.98
C VAL A 93 5.66 15.25 6.05
N TRP A 94 5.91 16.07 7.06
CA TRP A 94 6.78 15.65 8.17
C TRP A 94 6.06 14.67 9.10
N GLU A 95 4.83 15.02 9.51
CA GLU A 95 4.00 14.28 10.43
C GLU A 95 2.60 14.10 9.84
N TYR A 96 1.93 13.03 10.27
CA TYR A 96 0.52 12.79 9.98
C TYR A 96 -0.12 12.07 11.17
N GLY A 97 -1.38 12.37 11.47
CA GLY A 97 -2.08 11.84 12.66
C GLY A 97 -2.29 10.32 12.70
N HIS A 98 -2.07 9.62 11.59
CA HIS A 98 -2.26 8.16 11.45
C HIS A 98 -1.47 7.60 10.27
N CYS A 99 -1.39 6.27 10.18
CA CYS A 99 -0.75 5.58 9.07
C CYS A 99 -1.49 4.31 8.67
N THR A 100 -1.54 4.06 7.37
CA THR A 100 -2.06 2.81 6.80
C THR A 100 -0.95 1.78 6.66
N ILE A 101 0.20 2.19 6.10
CA ILE A 101 1.40 1.35 5.99
C ILE A 101 2.50 1.96 6.87
N PRO A 102 2.89 1.27 7.97
CA PRO A 102 3.97 1.71 8.83
C PRO A 102 5.32 1.80 8.10
N ARG A 103 6.15 2.77 8.51
CA ARG A 103 7.45 3.07 7.87
C ARG A 103 8.41 1.88 7.71
N HIS A 104 8.34 0.90 8.61
CA HIS A 104 9.23 -0.27 8.57
C HIS A 104 8.82 -1.29 7.50
N LEU A 105 7.61 -1.16 6.94
CA LEU A 105 7.12 -1.97 5.82
C LEU A 105 7.25 -1.22 4.48
N ARG A 106 7.78 0.00 4.47
CA ARG A 106 8.06 0.74 3.23
C ARG A 106 9.09 -0.03 2.41
N ASP A 107 8.78 -0.24 1.14
CA ASP A 107 9.72 -0.76 0.13
C ASP A 107 10.03 0.36 -0.88
N ILE A 108 9.26 0.46 -1.96
CA ILE A 108 9.45 1.48 -3.01
C ILE A 108 8.34 2.53 -2.93
N VAL A 109 8.73 3.80 -3.07
CA VAL A 109 7.82 4.94 -3.18
C VAL A 109 8.08 5.63 -4.51
N ILE A 110 7.02 5.91 -5.27
CA ILE A 110 7.06 6.63 -6.55
C ILE A 110 6.15 7.85 -6.49
#